data_AF-A0A8H8MQ63-F1
#
_entry.id   AF-A0A8H8MQ63-F1
#
_cell.length_a   1.000
_cell.length_b   1.000
_cell.length_c   1.000
_cell.angle_alpha   90.00
_cell.angle_beta   90.00
_cell.angle_gamma   90.00
#
_symmetry.space_group_name_H-M   'P 1'
#
loop_
_entity.id
_entity.type
_entity.pdbx_description
1 polymer ?
#
loop_
_entity_poly.entity_id
_entity_poly.type
_entity_poly.pdbx_seq_one_letter_code
_entity_poly.pdbx_strand_id
1 'polypeptide(L)'
;MQELHGEAAEQIFREKNDGCEPGEIDLDGLFVKEALSRLSQFIREAATLSQTNPRGITGKGLSSEGDPQILPDVEDSRRKKGLRHHTDEANAGVIVVELGPRSPVFE
;
A
#
# COMPACT_ATOMS: atom_id res chain seq x y z
N MET A 1 -16.42 2.40 18.97
CA MET A 1 -16.25 0.93 18.87
C MET A 1 -15.46 0.61 17.59
N GLN A 2 -14.17 0.95 17.47
CA GLN A 2 -13.37 0.55 16.29
C GLN A 2 -11.89 0.33 16.64
N GLU A 3 -11.58 -0.13 17.85
CA GLU A 3 -10.19 -0.31 18.32
C GLU A 3 -9.86 -1.77 18.68
N LEU A 4 -10.70 -2.74 18.30
CA LEU A 4 -10.54 -4.13 18.75
C LEU A 4 -9.84 -5.06 17.77
N HIS A 5 -9.41 -4.62 16.59
CA HIS A 5 -8.92 -5.54 15.55
C HIS A 5 -7.53 -5.21 14.98
N GLY A 6 -6.62 -4.60 15.75
CA GLY A 6 -5.22 -4.47 15.29
C GLY A 6 -4.57 -5.85 15.09
N GLU A 7 -4.62 -6.71 16.12
CA GLU A 7 -4.02 -8.05 16.09
C GLU A 7 -4.74 -9.01 15.13
N ALA A 8 -6.07 -8.88 15.00
CA ALA A 8 -6.84 -9.66 14.04
C ALA A 8 -6.57 -9.21 12.59
N ALA A 9 -6.41 -7.91 12.35
CA ALA A 9 -6.09 -7.38 11.02
C ALA A 9 -4.70 -7.83 10.55
N GLU A 10 -3.71 -7.92 11.43
CA GLU A 10 -2.37 -8.42 11.06
C GLU A 10 -2.38 -9.91 10.67
N GLN A 11 -3.18 -10.73 11.35
CA GLN A 11 -3.31 -12.14 11.03
C GLN A 11 -4.01 -12.33 9.68
N ILE A 12 -5.11 -11.60 9.45
CA ILE A 12 -5.81 -11.55 8.16
C ILE A 12 -4.92 -10.97 7.06
N PHE A 13 -4.10 -9.95 7.35
CA PHE A 13 -3.10 -9.40 6.45
C PHE A 13 -2.15 -10.50 5.99
N ARG A 14 -1.59 -11.27 6.92
CA ARG A 14 -0.62 -12.31 6.57
C ARG A 14 -1.25 -13.41 5.72
N GLU A 15 -2.45 -13.87 6.07
CA GLU A 15 -3.17 -14.88 5.29
C GLU A 15 -3.62 -14.37 3.91
N LYS A 16 -4.09 -13.12 3.80
CA LYS A 16 -4.43 -12.50 2.51
C LYS A 16 -3.22 -12.32 1.62
N ASN A 17 -2.10 -11.87 2.18
CA ASN A 17 -0.87 -11.66 1.41
C ASN A 17 -0.18 -12.97 1.01
N ASP A 18 -0.37 -14.06 1.77
CA ASP A 18 0.15 -15.40 1.42
C ASP A 18 -0.49 -15.95 0.13
N GLY A 19 -1.76 -15.61 -0.13
CA GLY A 19 -2.49 -15.99 -1.34
C GLY A 19 -2.53 -14.93 -2.44
N CYS A 20 -1.91 -13.76 -2.22
CA CYS A 20 -1.98 -12.64 -3.15
C CYS A 20 -1.04 -12.80 -4.33
N GLU A 21 -1.34 -12.13 -5.44
CA GLU A 21 -0.50 -12.16 -6.62
C GLU A 21 0.90 -11.59 -6.31
N PRO A 22 1.96 -12.11 -6.96
CA PRO A 22 3.30 -11.58 -6.76
C PRO A 22 3.33 -10.10 -7.18
N GLY A 23 3.38 -9.22 -6.18
CA GLY A 23 3.37 -7.78 -6.37
C GLY A 23 2.12 -7.08 -5.86
N GLU A 24 1.23 -7.75 -5.12
CA GLU A 24 0.12 -7.09 -4.43
C GLU A 24 0.30 -7.17 -2.91
N ILE A 25 0.01 -6.07 -2.20
CA ILE A 25 0.03 -5.99 -0.74
C ILE A 25 -1.28 -5.39 -0.21
N ASP A 26 -2.01 -6.15 0.60
CA ASP A 26 -3.22 -5.64 1.26
C ASP A 26 -2.84 -4.82 2.49
N LEU A 27 -3.24 -3.56 2.58
CA LEU A 27 -2.98 -2.63 3.69
C LEU A 27 -4.29 -2.07 4.28
N ASP A 28 -5.43 -2.67 3.92
CA ASP A 28 -6.76 -2.25 4.36
C ASP A 28 -6.88 -2.46 5.88
N GLY A 29 -7.39 -1.44 6.57
CA GLY A 29 -7.55 -1.48 8.03
C GLY A 29 -6.27 -1.30 8.85
N LEU A 30 -5.11 -1.05 8.23
CA LEU A 30 -3.89 -0.65 8.94
C LEU A 30 -3.88 0.86 9.25
N PHE A 31 -3.09 1.26 10.25
CA PHE A 31 -2.82 2.68 10.47
C PHE A 31 -1.97 3.28 9.33
N VAL A 32 -2.19 4.55 8.97
CA VAL A 32 -1.41 5.24 7.92
C VAL A 32 0.10 5.08 8.06
N LYS A 33 0.62 5.20 9.28
CA LYS A 33 2.06 5.03 9.56
C LYS A 33 2.55 3.60 9.29
N GLU A 34 1.75 2.61 9.66
CA GLU A 34 2.06 1.19 9.42
C GLU A 34 1.98 0.86 7.94
N ALA A 35 0.92 1.30 7.26
CA ALA A 35 0.73 1.11 5.83
C ALA A 35 1.88 1.72 5.03
N LEU A 36 2.32 2.94 5.37
CA LEU A 36 3.49 3.57 4.76
C LEU A 36 4.78 2.76 4.96
N SER A 37 4.99 2.23 6.16
CA SER A 37 6.17 1.43 6.51
C SER A 37 6.19 0.11 5.74
N ARG A 38 5.09 -0.66 5.82
CA ARG A 38 4.88 -1.93 5.11
C ARG A 38 4.99 -1.76 3.60
N LEU A 39 4.31 -0.76 3.02
CA LEU A 39 4.38 -0.49 1.58
C LEU A 39 5.80 -0.08 1.14
N SER A 40 6.53 0.66 1.97
CA SER A 40 7.91 1.05 1.63
C SER A 40 8.85 -0.15 1.64
N GLN A 41 8.68 -1.07 2.59
CA GLN A 41 9.42 -2.32 2.64
C GLN A 41 9.07 -3.22 1.46
N PHE A 42 7.77 -3.39 1.20
CA PHE A 42 7.25 -4.15 0.07
C PHE A 42 7.77 -3.63 -1.28
N ILE A 43 7.78 -2.31 -1.50
CA ILE A 43 8.32 -1.70 -2.72
C ILE A 43 9.82 -2.03 -2.91
N ARG A 44 10.60 -2.07 -1.82
CA ARG A 44 12.02 -2.44 -1.89
C ARG A 44 12.20 -3.92 -2.21
N GLU A 45 11.37 -4.78 -1.61
CA GLU A 45 11.36 -6.21 -1.90
C GLU A 45 10.93 -6.47 -3.35
N ALA A 46 9.85 -5.85 -3.80
CA ALA A 46 9.37 -5.87 -5.18
C ALA A 46 10.46 -5.42 -6.16
N ALA A 47 11.15 -4.31 -5.88
CA ALA A 47 12.28 -3.84 -6.67
C ALA A 47 13.41 -4.91 -6.75
N THR A 48 13.71 -5.56 -5.63
CA THR A 48 14.72 -6.63 -5.56
C THR A 48 14.28 -7.88 -6.34
N LEU A 49 12.98 -8.18 -6.32
CA LEU A 49 12.35 -9.28 -7.06
C LEU A 49 12.12 -8.94 -8.54
N SER A 50 12.62 -7.81 -9.04
CA SER A 50 12.40 -7.31 -10.40
C SER A 50 10.91 -7.14 -10.76
N GLN A 51 10.06 -6.91 -9.78
CA GLN A 51 8.68 -6.51 -10.00
C GLN A 51 8.59 -5.04 -10.40
N THR A 52 7.79 -4.79 -11.41
CA THR A 52 7.66 -3.46 -12.03
C THR A 52 6.42 -2.71 -11.55
N ASN A 53 5.40 -3.40 -11.05
CA ASN A 53 4.11 -2.77 -10.73
C ASN A 53 3.54 -3.27 -9.39
N PRO A 54 4.19 -3.01 -8.24
CA PRO A 54 3.59 -3.32 -6.95
C PRO A 54 2.27 -2.56 -6.71
N ARG A 55 1.23 -3.30 -6.30
CA ARG A 55 -0.11 -2.82 -5.98
C ARG A 55 -0.29 -2.82 -4.46
N GLY A 56 -0.65 -1.68 -3.88
CA GLY A 56 -0.99 -1.53 -2.47
C GLY A 56 -2.49 -1.31 -2.30
N ILE A 57 -3.16 -2.15 -1.53
CA ILE A 57 -4.59 -2.02 -1.25
C ILE A 57 -4.73 -1.23 0.04
N THR A 58 -4.88 0.07 -0.05
CA THR A 58 -5.09 0.97 1.10
C THR A 58 -6.51 0.97 1.66
N GLY A 59 -7.44 0.24 1.03
CA GLY A 59 -8.84 0.20 1.46
C GLY A 59 -9.70 1.31 0.87
N LYS A 60 -10.99 1.05 0.63
CA LYS A 60 -11.93 2.10 0.21
C LYS A 60 -12.12 3.02 1.40
N GLY A 61 -11.52 4.20 1.39
CA GLY A 61 -11.60 5.23 2.44
C GLY A 61 -13.01 5.80 2.65
N LEU A 62 -13.99 4.94 2.91
CA LEU A 62 -15.34 5.24 3.35
C LEU A 62 -15.31 5.57 4.84
N SER A 63 -14.60 6.63 5.19
CA SER A 63 -14.65 7.18 6.54
C SER A 63 -15.13 8.62 6.44
N SER A 64 -16.36 8.84 6.90
CA SER A 64 -16.96 10.16 7.06
C SER A 64 -16.10 11.01 8.01
N GLU A 65 -15.69 12.20 7.53
CA GLU A 65 -15.25 13.34 8.36
C GLU A 65 -14.28 13.02 9.51
N GLY A 66 -13.00 12.73 9.22
CA GLY A 66 -11.92 13.01 10.19
C GLY A 66 -10.83 11.97 10.39
N ASP A 67 -10.98 10.74 9.86
CA ASP A 67 -9.95 9.71 10.01
C ASP A 67 -8.79 9.88 9.01
N PRO A 68 -7.54 9.57 9.43
CA PRO A 68 -6.37 9.69 8.57
C PRO A 68 -6.45 8.68 7.42
N GLN A 69 -6.57 9.19 6.19
CA GLN A 69 -6.69 8.38 5.00
C GLN A 69 -5.32 7.84 4.58
N ILE A 70 -5.19 6.52 4.41
CA ILE A 70 -3.93 5.88 4.00
C ILE A 70 -3.54 6.31 2.58
N LEU A 71 -4.52 6.38 1.67
CA LEU A 71 -4.32 6.68 0.25
C LEU A 71 -3.58 8.01 0.00
N PRO A 72 -4.07 9.19 0.45
CA PRO A 72 -3.41 10.47 0.15
C PRO A 72 -2.02 10.59 0.79
N ASP A 73 -1.79 10.02 1.97
CA ASP A 73 -0.46 9.99 2.61
C ASP A 73 0.52 9.13 1.81
N VAL A 74 0.06 7.98 1.31
CA VAL A 74 0.83 7.12 0.41
C VAL A 74 1.11 7.84 -0.90
N GLU A 75 0.11 8.43 -1.55
CA GLU A 75 0.25 9.18 -2.80
C GLU A 75 1.26 10.34 -2.64
N ASP A 76 1.13 11.15 -1.60
CA ASP A 76 2.05 12.25 -1.34
C ASP A 76 3.49 11.76 -1.13
N SER A 77 3.66 10.67 -0.37
CA SER A 77 4.98 10.04 -0.16
C SER A 77 5.60 9.54 -1.47
N ARG A 78 4.81 8.95 -2.37
CA ARG A 78 5.28 8.43 -3.67
C ARG A 78 5.57 9.57 -4.63
N ARG A 79 4.72 10.60 -4.65
CA ARG A 79 4.94 11.84 -5.40
C ARG A 79 6.23 12.53 -4.97
N LYS A 80 6.50 12.66 -3.66
CA LYS A 80 7.73 13.23 -3.12
C LYS A 80 8.98 12.44 -3.52
N LYS A 81 8.86 11.12 -3.63
CA LYS A 81 9.94 10.25 -4.12
C LYS A 81 10.06 10.25 -5.65
N GLY A 82 9.23 10.96 -6.40
CA GLY A 82 9.24 10.91 -7.87
C GLY A 82 8.82 9.55 -8.43
N LEU A 83 8.12 8.73 -7.65
CA LEU A 83 7.60 7.44 -8.10
C LEU A 83 6.28 7.64 -8.84
N ARG A 84 6.17 7.02 -10.01
CA ARG A 84 4.91 6.97 -10.75
C ARG A 84 3.94 6.07 -10.00
N HIS A 85 2.73 6.56 -9.77
CA HIS A 85 1.67 5.83 -9.09
C HIS A 85 0.34 6.21 -9.71
N HIS A 86 -0.62 5.30 -9.65
CA HIS A 86 -1.99 5.51 -10.09
C HIS A 86 -2.94 4.70 -9.22
N THR A 87 -4.14 5.22 -8.99
CA THR A 87 -5.22 4.49 -8.32
C THR A 87 -5.99 3.63 -9.32
N ASP A 88 -6.47 2.47 -8.86
CA ASP A 88 -7.27 1.57 -9.69
C ASP A 88 -8.70 2.13 -9.86
N GLU A 89 -9.18 2.22 -11.10
CA GLU A 89 -10.52 2.77 -11.40
C GLU A 89 -11.66 1.91 -10.82
N ALA A 90 -11.46 0.60 -10.68
CA ALA A 90 -12.47 -0.29 -10.09
C ALA A 90 -12.45 -0.23 -8.55
N ASN A 91 -11.30 0.09 -7.97
CA ASN A 91 -11.12 0.22 -6.53
C ASN A 91 -10.29 1.45 -6.18
N ALA A 92 -10.98 2.55 -5.84
CA ALA A 92 -10.35 3.79 -5.34
C ALA A 92 -9.47 3.59 -4.08
N GLY A 93 -9.53 2.41 -3.45
CA GLY A 93 -8.67 2.02 -2.35
C GLY A 93 -7.40 1.27 -2.76
N VAL A 94 -7.15 1.05 -4.05
CA VAL A 94 -5.94 0.35 -4.55
C VAL A 94 -5.05 1.34 -5.26
N ILE A 95 -3.81 1.46 -4.82
CA ILE A 95 -2.77 2.26 -5.46
C ILE A 95 -1.74 1.34 -6.11
N VAL A 96 -1.51 1.49 -7.40
CA VAL A 96 -0.47 0.79 -8.14
C VAL A 96 0.72 1.73 -8.28
N VAL A 97 1.88 1.28 -7.83
CA VAL A 97 3.13 2.02 -7.94
C VAL A 97 3.95 1.39 -9.06
N GLU A 98 4.37 2.21 -10.03
CA GLU A 98 5.24 1.76 -11.12
C GLU A 98 6.71 1.91 -10.70
N LEU A 99 7.37 0.77 -10.50
CA LEU A 99 8.80 0.63 -10.30
C LEU A 99 9.46 0.34 -11.65
N GLY A 100 10.04 1.36 -12.26
CA GLY A 100 10.90 1.18 -13.42
C GLY A 100 12.37 0.95 -13.01
N PRO A 101 13.23 0.53 -13.95
CA PRO A 101 14.68 0.47 -13.76
C PRO A 101 15.32 1.84 -13.47
N ARG A 102 14.57 2.94 -13.62
CA ARG A 102 14.96 4.32 -13.30
C ARG A 102 14.30 4.84 -12.02
N SER A 103 13.57 4.02 -11.29
CA SER A 103 12.91 4.48 -10.08
C SER A 103 13.95 4.71 -8.97
N PRO A 104 13.85 5.82 -8.20
CA PRO A 104 14.82 6.17 -7.16
C PRO A 104 14.74 5.29 -5.91
N VAL A 105 14.04 4.16 -5.98
CA VAL A 105 14.06 3.12 -4.95
C VAL A 105 15.32 2.25 -5.01
N PHE A 106 16.08 2.33 -6.10
CA PHE A 106 17.36 1.64 -6.29
C PHE A 106 18.58 2.47 -5.83
N GLU A 107 18.36 3.65 -5.24
CA GLU A 107 19.42 4.52 -4.70
C GLU A 107 19.84 4.13 -3.27
#